data_AF-A0A7C2LIM6-F1
#
_entry.id   AF-A0A7C2LIM6-F1
#
_cell.length_a   1.000
_cell.length_b   1.000
_cell.length_c   1.000
_cell.angle_alpha   90.00
_cell.angle_beta   90.00
_cell.angle_gamma   90.00
#
_symmetry.space_group_name_H-M   'P 1'
#
loop_
_entity.id
_entity.type
_entity.pdbx_description
1 polymer ?
#
loop_
_entity_poly.entity_id
_entity_poly.type
_entity_poly.pdbx_seq_one_letter_code
_entity_poly.pdbx_strand_id
1 'polypeptide(L)'
;MIRIELFYKPQFTDGRALRLRASLEKHFHISIKNLSIVDVFLVEERAALTDRQIDELFVDHVAQEKSVGRPVAGTPGFSGWDFLLEIAYKPGVTDPVAITAEEAIAGISGGGEKRPRVRTARQYLFSCPGLTADKL
;
A
#
# COMPACT_ATOMS: atom_id res chain seq x y z
N MET A 1 -4.92 -5.57 15.00
CA MET A 1 -4.49 -5.90 13.62
C MET A 1 -3.23 -5.10 13.34
N ILE A 2 -2.22 -5.70 12.71
CA ILE A 2 -0.99 -5.01 12.28
C ILE A 2 -1.24 -4.44 10.89
N ARG A 3 -1.04 -3.13 10.72
CA ARG A 3 -1.10 -2.46 9.41
C ARG A 3 0.32 -2.21 8.92
N ILE A 4 0.65 -2.73 7.75
CA ILE A 4 1.94 -2.54 7.09
C ILE A 4 1.65 -1.80 5.79
N GLU A 5 2.25 -0.63 5.62
CA GLU A 5 2.15 0.16 4.40
C GLU A 5 3.50 0.17 3.71
N LEU A 6 3.52 -0.17 2.42
CA LEU A 6 4.71 -0.18 1.58
C LEU A 6 4.63 0.92 0.54
N PHE A 7 5.71 1.67 0.40
CA PHE A 7 5.79 2.78 -0.55
C PHE A 7 7.19 2.87 -1.15
N TYR A 8 7.30 3.44 -2.35
CA TYR A 8 8.61 3.66 -2.98
C TYR A 8 9.37 4.77 -2.28
N LYS A 9 10.68 4.59 -2.12
CA LYS A 9 11.56 5.64 -1.59
C LYS A 9 11.61 6.82 -2.57
N PRO A 10 11.80 8.07 -2.10
CA PRO A 10 11.73 9.27 -2.95
C PRO A 10 12.67 9.27 -4.16
N GLN A 11 13.82 8.58 -4.07
CA GLN A 11 14.81 8.48 -5.14
C GLN A 11 14.46 7.44 -6.23
N PHE A 12 13.47 6.57 -5.99
CA PHE A 12 13.00 5.59 -6.95
C PHE A 12 11.64 5.98 -7.49
N THR A 13 11.39 5.64 -8.75
CA THR A 13 10.13 5.96 -9.41
C THR A 13 9.23 4.73 -9.44
N ASP A 14 8.01 4.85 -8.92
CA ASP A 14 6.98 3.82 -9.06
C ASP A 14 6.38 3.88 -10.47
N GLY A 15 6.71 2.88 -11.30
CA GLY A 15 6.18 2.78 -12.67
C GLY A 15 4.66 2.67 -12.75
N ARG A 16 4.00 2.12 -11.71
CA ARG A 16 2.54 2.06 -11.61
C ARG A 16 1.97 3.46 -11.43
N ALA A 17 2.58 4.26 -10.56
CA ALA A 17 2.20 5.64 -10.31
C ALA A 17 2.39 6.50 -11.57
N LEU A 18 3.53 6.37 -12.26
CA LEU A 18 3.78 7.07 -13.53
C LEU A 18 2.73 6.75 -14.59
N ARG A 19 2.45 5.46 -14.80
CA ARG A 19 1.47 5.01 -15.79
C ARG A 19 0.07 5.51 -15.46
N LEU A 20 -0.33 5.43 -14.19
CA LEU A 20 -1.63 5.92 -13.75
C LEU A 20 -1.75 7.43 -13.95
N ARG A 21 -0.73 8.20 -13.54
CA ARG A 21 -0.68 9.65 -13.75
C ARG A 21 -0.86 10.01 -15.22
N ALA A 22 -0.07 9.43 -16.11
CA ALA A 22 -0.14 9.67 -17.55
C ALA A 22 -1.54 9.33 -18.12
N SER A 23 -2.15 8.25 -17.63
CA SER A 23 -3.51 7.89 -18.03
C SER A 23 -4.54 8.91 -17.54
N LEU A 24 -4.49 9.31 -16.28
CA LEU A 24 -5.46 10.26 -15.70
C LEU A 24 -5.36 11.64 -16.35
N GLU A 25 -4.15 12.16 -16.53
CA GLU A 25 -3.92 13.46 -17.19
C GLU A 25 -4.45 13.44 -18.64
N LYS A 26 -4.23 12.34 -19.36
CA LYS A 26 -4.73 12.18 -20.74
C LYS A 26 -6.26 12.13 -20.82
N HIS A 27 -6.95 11.42 -19.92
CA HIS A 27 -8.39 11.20 -20.03
C HIS A 27 -9.24 12.30 -19.41
N PHE A 28 -8.78 12.89 -18.30
CA PHE A 28 -9.55 13.89 -17.57
C PHE A 28 -9.12 15.33 -17.86
N HIS A 29 -8.06 15.52 -18.67
CA HIS A 29 -7.48 16.84 -18.97
C HIS A 29 -7.15 17.64 -17.69
N ILE A 30 -6.71 16.93 -16.65
CA ILE A 30 -6.25 17.49 -15.37
C ILE A 30 -4.72 17.44 -15.31
N SER A 31 -4.14 18.22 -14.40
CA SER A 31 -2.71 18.15 -14.08
C SER A 31 -2.52 17.60 -12.67
N ILE A 32 -1.87 16.43 -12.57
CA ILE A 32 -1.58 15.79 -11.29
C ILE A 32 -0.15 16.16 -10.91
N LYS A 33 0.01 16.92 -9.84
CA LYS A 33 1.31 17.40 -9.37
C LYS A 33 2.16 16.26 -8.86
N ASN A 34 1.60 15.46 -7.96
CA ASN A 34 2.24 14.28 -7.37
C ASN A 34 1.22 13.14 -7.28
N LEU A 35 1.69 11.91 -7.46
CA LEU A 35 0.91 10.70 -7.27
C LEU A 35 1.81 9.62 -6.67
N SER A 36 1.33 8.96 -5.62
CA SER A 36 1.99 7.81 -5.00
C SER A 36 0.99 6.69 -4.80
N ILE A 37 1.49 5.45 -4.88
CA ILE A 37 0.73 4.24 -4.61
C ILE A 37 1.35 3.57 -3.39
N VAL A 38 0.50 3.30 -2.40
CA VAL A 38 0.89 2.59 -1.18
C VAL A 38 0.18 1.25 -1.15
N ASP A 39 0.93 0.15 -1.07
CA ASP A 39 0.35 -1.17 -0.86
C ASP A 39 0.18 -1.40 0.63
N VAL A 40 -1.00 -1.85 1.04
CA VAL A 40 -1.39 -2.00 2.44
C VAL A 40 -1.66 -3.46 2.74
N PHE A 41 -1.03 -3.97 3.80
CA PHE A 41 -1.30 -5.28 4.36
C PHE A 41 -1.88 -5.13 5.75
N LEU A 42 -3.04 -5.74 5.96
CA LEU A 42 -3.75 -5.80 7.23
C LEU A 42 -3.65 -7.23 7.75
N VAL A 43 -2.71 -7.46 8.66
CA VAL A 43 -2.37 -8.77 9.20
C VAL A 43 -3.00 -8.94 10.58
N GLU A 44 -3.60 -10.08 10.87
CA GLU A 44 -4.11 -10.36 12.22
C GLU A 44 -2.98 -10.35 13.26
N GLU A 45 -3.22 -9.76 14.43
CA GLU A 45 -2.22 -9.62 15.51
C GLU A 45 -1.63 -10.95 15.98
N ARG A 46 -2.43 -12.03 15.93
CA ARG A 46 -1.98 -13.38 16.29
C ARG A 46 -0.82 -13.89 15.44
N ALA A 47 -0.54 -13.27 14.29
CA ALA A 47 0.66 -13.57 13.50
C ALA A 47 1.95 -13.19 14.24
N ALA A 48 1.88 -12.25 15.19
CA ALA A 48 2.99 -11.81 16.04
C ALA A 48 4.29 -11.51 15.27
N LEU A 49 4.16 -10.92 14.08
CA LEU A 49 5.31 -10.62 13.21
C LEU A 49 6.24 -9.60 13.89
N THR A 50 7.53 -9.95 13.94
CA THR A 50 8.58 -9.02 14.32
C THR A 50 8.89 -8.05 13.19
N ASP A 51 9.48 -6.89 13.51
CA ASP A 51 9.85 -5.90 12.50
C ASP A 51 10.80 -6.47 11.43
N ARG A 52 11.75 -7.33 11.85
CA ARG A 52 12.65 -8.06 10.95
C ARG A 52 11.91 -8.98 9.99
N GLN A 53 10.92 -9.73 10.47
CA GLN A 53 10.11 -10.60 9.59
C GLN A 53 9.27 -9.77 8.62
N ILE A 54 8.79 -8.60 9.03
CA ILE A 54 8.09 -7.69 8.13
C ILE A 54 9.02 -7.21 7.01
N ASP A 55 10.26 -6.84 7.36
CA ASP A 55 11.28 -6.45 6.38
C ASP A 55 11.56 -7.57 5.37
N GLU A 56 11.88 -8.78 5.86
CA GLU A 56 12.23 -9.92 5.02
C GLU A 56 11.09 -10.38 4.10
N LEU A 57 9.82 -10.27 4.54
CA LEU A 57 8.67 -10.80 3.80
C LEU A 57 8.04 -9.79 2.82
N PHE A 58 8.00 -8.51 3.20
CA PHE A 58 7.17 -7.52 2.50
C PHE A 58 7.97 -6.46 1.76
N VAL A 59 9.20 -6.16 2.20
CA VAL A 59 9.91 -4.96 1.74
C VAL A 59 10.92 -5.31 0.66
N ASP A 60 10.79 -4.70 -0.52
CA ASP A 60 11.92 -4.56 -1.43
C ASP A 60 12.89 -3.51 -0.85
N HIS A 61 13.93 -3.96 -0.15
CA HIS A 61 14.91 -3.07 0.47
C HIS A 61 15.65 -2.14 -0.49
N VAL A 62 15.66 -2.43 -1.79
CA VAL A 62 16.27 -1.54 -2.78
C VAL A 62 15.34 -0.35 -2.97
N ALA A 63 14.10 -0.60 -3.41
CA ALA A 63 13.23 0.43 -3.93
C ALA A 63 12.18 0.97 -2.93
N GLN A 64 11.88 0.25 -1.86
CA GLN A 64 10.73 0.50 -0.98
C GLN A 64 11.13 0.74 0.48
N GLU A 65 10.24 1.43 1.17
CA GLU A 65 10.21 1.58 2.62
C GLU A 65 8.85 1.12 3.17
N LYS A 66 8.81 0.86 4.48
CA LYS A 66 7.59 0.46 5.20
C LYS A 66 7.19 1.47 6.27
N SER A 67 5.90 1.52 6.55
CA SER A 67 5.34 2.13 7.76
C SER A 67 4.47 1.09 8.47
N VAL A 68 4.75 0.82 9.75
CA VAL A 68 4.03 -0.19 10.54
C VAL A 68 3.21 0.51 11.61
N GLY A 69 1.92 0.18 11.68
CA GLY A 69 0.98 0.67 12.70
C GLY A 69 0.58 2.15 12.57
N ARG A 70 1.15 2.90 11.61
CA ARG A 70 0.81 4.31 11.36
C ARG A 70 0.64 4.58 9.85
N PRO A 71 -0.34 5.41 9.44
CA PRO A 71 -0.47 5.83 8.04
C PRO A 71 0.71 6.70 7.59
N VAL A 72 1.31 6.36 6.45
CA VAL A 72 2.47 7.05 5.86
C VAL A 72 2.10 8.42 5.30
N ALA A 73 0.86 8.60 4.81
CA ALA A 73 0.40 9.81 4.13
C ALA A 73 0.49 11.10 4.97
N GLY A 74 0.62 10.99 6.30
CA GLY A 74 0.79 12.12 7.22
C GLY A 74 2.19 12.26 7.81
N THR A 75 3.13 11.38 7.45
CA THR A 75 4.47 11.39 8.04
C THR A 75 5.37 12.46 7.42
N PRO A 76 6.33 13.02 8.20
CA PRO A 76 7.32 13.96 7.66
C PRO A 76 8.06 13.36 6.46
N GLY A 77 8.14 14.12 5.36
CA GLY A 77 8.79 13.67 4.12
C GLY A 77 7.88 12.86 3.19
N PHE A 78 6.68 12.47 3.62
CA PHE A 78 5.69 11.77 2.80
C PHE A 78 4.26 12.34 2.99
N SER A 79 4.19 13.67 3.09
CA SER A 79 2.96 14.44 3.35
C SER A 79 2.67 15.46 2.23
N GLY A 80 1.54 16.16 2.32
CA GLY A 80 1.17 17.20 1.35
C GLY A 80 0.28 16.71 0.20
N TRP A 81 -0.46 15.63 0.45
CA TRP A 81 -1.46 15.09 -0.46
C TRP A 81 -2.78 15.85 -0.30
N ASP A 82 -3.49 16.08 -1.41
CA ASP A 82 -4.84 16.67 -1.38
C ASP A 82 -5.90 15.58 -1.14
N PHE A 83 -5.67 14.39 -1.70
CA PHE A 83 -6.60 13.27 -1.67
C PHE A 83 -5.89 11.96 -1.31
N LEU A 84 -6.63 11.10 -0.59
CA LEU A 84 -6.30 9.71 -0.34
C LEU A 84 -7.51 8.85 -0.71
N LEU A 85 -7.31 7.91 -1.63
CA LEU A 85 -8.29 6.89 -1.96
C LEU A 85 -7.74 5.51 -1.58
N GLU A 86 -8.39 4.81 -0.64
CA GLU A 86 -8.06 3.43 -0.29
C GLU A 86 -9.05 2.47 -0.94
N ILE A 87 -8.55 1.53 -1.73
CA ILE A 87 -9.33 0.50 -2.41
C ILE A 87 -8.97 -0.87 -1.84
N ALA A 88 -9.96 -1.61 -1.39
CA ALA A 88 -9.81 -2.97 -0.87
C ALA A 88 -10.79 -3.93 -1.55
N TYR A 89 -10.48 -5.23 -1.51
CA TYR A 89 -11.42 -6.26 -1.95
C TYR A 89 -12.68 -6.25 -1.07
N LYS A 90 -13.84 -6.46 -1.70
CA LYS A 90 -15.10 -6.62 -0.96
C LYS A 90 -15.07 -7.90 -0.11
N PRO A 91 -15.78 -7.94 1.03
CA PRO A 91 -15.93 -9.16 1.81
C PRO A 91 -16.42 -10.34 0.96
N GLY A 92 -15.78 -11.50 1.12
CA GLY A 92 -16.11 -12.72 0.37
C GLY A 92 -15.47 -12.81 -1.02
N VAL A 93 -14.76 -11.78 -1.49
CA VAL A 93 -13.98 -11.84 -2.72
C VAL A 93 -12.58 -12.37 -2.42
N THR A 94 -12.11 -13.27 -3.28
CA THR A 94 -10.73 -13.78 -3.22
C THR A 94 -9.73 -12.66 -3.48
N ASP A 95 -8.79 -12.49 -2.55
CA ASP A 95 -7.64 -11.61 -2.66
C ASP A 95 -6.38 -12.48 -2.85
N PRO A 96 -5.89 -12.65 -4.09
CA PRO A 96 -4.73 -13.50 -4.36
C PRO A 96 -3.47 -13.04 -3.64
N VAL A 97 -3.29 -11.73 -3.48
CA VAL A 97 -2.11 -11.16 -2.81
C VAL A 97 -2.16 -11.46 -1.31
N ALA A 98 -3.34 -11.36 -0.70
CA ALA A 98 -3.53 -11.80 0.68
C ALA A 98 -3.19 -13.29 0.83
N ILE A 99 -3.67 -14.17 -0.05
CA ILE A 99 -3.39 -15.61 0.01
C ILE A 99 -1.87 -15.87 -0.01
N THR A 100 -1.14 -15.25 -0.94
CA THR A 100 0.32 -15.39 -1.01
C THR A 100 1.01 -14.86 0.26
N ALA A 101 0.53 -13.74 0.81
CA ALA A 101 1.07 -13.20 2.06
C ALA A 101 0.80 -14.13 3.26
N GLU A 102 -0.39 -14.72 3.36
CA GLU A 102 -0.73 -15.72 4.39
C GLU A 102 0.21 -16.94 4.32
N GLU A 103 0.53 -17.39 3.11
CA GLU A 103 1.47 -18.50 2.87
C GLU A 103 2.90 -18.16 3.27
N ALA A 104 3.39 -16.99 2.86
CA ALA A 104 4.73 -16.52 3.20
C ALA A 104 4.91 -16.36 4.72
N ILE A 105 3.92 -15.79 5.41
CA ILE A 105 3.92 -15.68 6.87
C ILE A 105 3.93 -17.06 7.54
N ALA A 106 3.09 -17.99 7.06
CA ALA A 106 3.04 -19.34 7.62
C ALA A 106 4.38 -20.08 7.45
N GLY A 107 5.07 -19.87 6.33
CA GLY A 107 6.38 -20.45 6.04
C GLY A 107 7.47 -20.01 7.02
N ILE A 108 7.54 -18.71 7.33
CA ILE A 108 8.57 -18.20 8.27
C ILE A 108 8.24 -18.48 9.74
N SER A 109 6.96 -18.66 10.07
CA SER A 109 6.49 -18.84 11.45
C SER A 109 6.54 -20.30 11.94
N GLY A 110 7.10 -21.22 11.15
CA GLY A 110 7.29 -22.61 11.56
C GLY A 110 6.01 -23.47 11.57
N GLY A 111 4.97 -23.10 10.81
CA GLY A 111 3.85 -24.00 10.51
C GLY A 111 2.85 -24.26 11.63
N GLY A 112 2.59 -23.29 12.53
CA GLY A 112 1.52 -23.41 13.54
C GLY A 112 0.12 -23.69 12.95
N GLU A 113 -0.78 -24.25 13.76
CA GLU A 113 -2.06 -24.86 13.32
C GLU A 113 -3.06 -23.93 12.59
N LYS A 114 -2.91 -22.59 12.68
CA LYS A 114 -3.79 -21.65 11.97
C LYS A 114 -2.98 -20.58 11.23
N ARG A 115 -3.11 -20.57 9.90
CA ARG A 115 -2.63 -19.47 9.05
C ARG A 115 -3.27 -18.15 9.51
N PRO A 116 -2.48 -17.09 9.73
CA PRO A 116 -3.05 -15.78 10.03
C PRO A 116 -3.84 -15.30 8.83
N ARG A 117 -4.90 -14.50 9.06
CA ARG A 117 -5.59 -13.85 7.94
C ARG A 117 -4.86 -12.58 7.54
N VAL A 118 -4.78 -12.36 6.23
CA VAL A 118 -4.32 -11.11 5.65
C VAL A 118 -5.46 -10.52 4.83
N ARG A 119 -5.56 -9.19 4.83
CA ARG A 119 -6.32 -8.45 3.82
C ARG A 119 -5.40 -7.44 3.18
N THR A 120 -5.58 -7.20 1.88
CA THR A 120 -4.84 -6.14 1.21
C THR A 120 -5.73 -4.96 0.86
N ALA A 121 -5.12 -3.80 0.79
CA ALA A 121 -5.69 -2.61 0.18
C ALA A 121 -4.60 -1.87 -0.59
N ARG A 122 -5.02 -0.95 -1.44
CA ARG A 122 -4.11 -0.03 -2.12
C ARG A 122 -4.57 1.40 -1.90
N GLN A 123 -3.67 2.25 -1.43
CA GLN A 123 -3.91 3.68 -1.38
C GLN A 123 -3.36 4.37 -2.63
N TYR A 124 -4.13 5.32 -3.13
CA TYR A 124 -3.71 6.27 -4.13
C TYR A 124 -3.68 7.64 -3.47
N LEU A 125 -2.48 8.17 -3.31
CA LEU A 125 -2.25 9.50 -2.74
C LEU A 125 -1.94 10.44 -3.90
N PHE A 126 -2.66 11.53 -4.02
CA PHE A 126 -2.38 12.47 -5.11
C PHE A 126 -2.69 13.91 -4.73
N SER A 127 -1.93 14.82 -5.36
CA SER A 127 -2.20 16.25 -5.34
C SER A 127 -2.58 16.68 -6.76
N CYS A 128 -3.74 17.30 -6.89
CA CYS A 128 -4.32 17.70 -8.16
C CYS A 128 -4.99 19.06 -8.00
N PRO A 129 -4.24 20.17 -8.13
CA PRO A 129 -4.80 21.51 -8.09
C PRO A 129 -5.89 21.66 -9.17
N GLY A 130 -7.13 21.90 -8.75
CA GLY A 130 -8.27 22.08 -9.66
C GLY A 130 -9.18 20.86 -9.86
N LEU A 131 -8.94 19.75 -9.16
CA LEU A 131 -9.93 18.69 -9.03
C LEU A 131 -11.01 19.13 -8.03
N THR A 132 -12.23 19.35 -8.52
CA THR A 132 -13.42 19.65 -7.72
C THR A 132 -14.29 18.40 -7.60
N ALA A 133 -15.14 18.33 -6.57
CA ALA A 133 -16.00 17.16 -6.34
C ALA A 133 -16.90 16.82 -7.54
N ASP A 134 -17.28 17.82 -8.36
CA ASP A 134 -18.09 17.61 -9.57
C ASP A 134 -17.35 16.91 -10.73
N LYS A 135 -16.04 16.70 -10.59
CA LYS A 135 -15.17 16.04 -11.58
C LYS A 135 -14.73 14.63 -11.17
N LEU A 136 -15.25 14.10 -10.06
CA LEU A 136 -15.07 12.73 -9.57
C LEU A 136 -16.31 11.89 -9.84
#